data_AF-A0A3Q3J4V9-F1
#
_entry.id   AF-A0A3Q3J4V9-F1
#
_cell.length_a   1.000
_cell.length_b   1.000
_cell.length_c   1.000
_cell.angle_alpha   90.00
_cell.angle_beta   90.00
_cell.angle_gamma   90.00
#
_symmetry.space_group_name_H-M   'P 1'
#
loop_
_entity.id
_entity.type
_entity.pdbx_description
1 polymer ?
#
loop_
_entity_poly.entity_id
_entity_poly.type
_entity_poly.pdbx_seq_one_letter_code
_entity_poly.pdbx_strand_id
1 'polypeptide(L)'
;MIGKFCCGFTQFCLSCMTDGLIVFVRYNLGPGVAVELREEASVAELKKVVGSQQGVQPENLRVLFAGRELPHTATLQGCDLPDQSTVHVVLPSSGSSSQPLLLQERLSWGREEKQDRLTRLDLSSFRLPSTLTGLAVVLEGSHVGRDDGGAQREEVQAAGVRTCSTFFVYCKSCRSVQPGKLRVRCRSCKQMTLTLSRGPSCWDDVLLPGRIHGVCQSDSCHGNEAQFFMKCASHPTTDNDPSVALDLIMSNTRDVPCIACTDVMDVVLVFQCPKRHVICLDCFRRYCETRLNERQFVHHPEIGYSLPCAAGCIDSLIKELHHFRVLGDEQYGRYLQYGAEECLLTIGGLMCPSPGCGAGLLPPDGSRRVQCDKQVGCGFVFCRDCREGYHEGACQPQQPLPSGEASQGFVVGEKASLRGRWDQASLLLIQKSTKRCPQCSVPVERNGGCMHMQCPLCRAEWCWLCGVPWNRECMGTHWFG
;
A
#
# COMPACT_ATOMS: atom_id res chain seq x y z
N MET A 1 -4.16 17.59 49.87
CA MET A 1 -3.16 16.73 50.54
C MET A 1 -3.37 15.30 50.07
N ILE A 2 -2.33 14.74 49.45
CA ILE A 2 -2.04 13.31 49.21
C ILE A 2 -2.98 12.57 48.23
N GLY A 3 -2.70 12.70 46.93
CA GLY A 3 -2.93 11.62 45.97
C GLY A 3 -1.76 10.63 46.08
N LYS A 4 -2.04 9.41 46.54
CA LYS A 4 -1.04 8.37 46.79
C LYS A 4 -0.44 7.85 45.49
N PHE A 5 0.89 7.87 45.45
CA PHE A 5 1.72 7.02 44.58
C PHE A 5 1.51 5.54 44.93
N CYS A 6 1.51 4.66 43.93
CA CYS A 6 1.91 3.27 44.11
C CYS A 6 2.76 2.82 42.91
N CYS A 7 4.05 2.65 43.20
CA CYS A 7 4.99 1.82 42.45
C CYS A 7 5.11 0.50 43.24
N GLY A 8 5.04 -0.67 42.60
CA GLY A 8 5.29 -1.95 43.27
C GLY A 8 4.67 -3.15 42.58
N PHE A 9 5.54 -4.08 42.16
CA PHE A 9 5.24 -5.40 41.62
C PHE A 9 4.38 -6.26 42.56
N THR A 10 3.64 -7.20 41.94
CA THR A 10 3.00 -8.43 42.47
C THR A 10 1.68 -8.34 43.26
N GLN A 11 0.74 -9.15 42.73
CA GLN A 11 -0.36 -9.88 43.37
C GLN A 11 -1.79 -9.31 43.20
N PHE A 12 -2.54 -10.05 42.39
CA PHE A 12 -3.98 -9.99 42.13
C PHE A 12 -4.82 -9.72 43.39
N CYS A 13 -5.71 -8.72 43.29
CA CYS A 13 -6.92 -8.64 44.09
C CYS A 13 -8.12 -8.40 43.14
N LEU A 14 -8.88 -9.47 42.90
CA LEU A 14 -10.13 -9.48 42.14
C LEU A 14 -11.21 -8.74 42.96
N SER A 15 -11.42 -7.45 42.72
CA SER A 15 -12.68 -6.74 43.07
C SER A 15 -12.65 -5.29 42.57
N CYS A 16 -12.96 -5.09 41.28
CA CYS A 16 -13.63 -3.96 40.63
C CYS A 16 -13.30 -4.04 39.14
N MET A 17 -14.14 -4.71 38.35
CA MET A 17 -14.10 -4.56 36.89
C MET A 17 -14.61 -3.15 36.59
N THR A 18 -13.70 -2.21 36.32
CA THR A 18 -14.04 -0.87 35.80
C THR A 18 -13.73 -0.85 34.31
N ASP A 19 -14.75 -0.57 33.49
CA ASP A 19 -14.66 -0.30 32.06
C ASP A 19 -13.76 0.94 31.81
N GLY A 20 -12.45 0.70 31.68
CA GLY A 20 -11.44 1.71 31.37
C GLY A 20 -10.94 1.53 29.95
N LEU A 21 -11.11 2.55 29.11
CA LEU A 21 -10.49 2.66 27.79
C LEU A 21 -9.07 3.22 27.95
N ILE A 22 -8.05 2.48 27.47
CA ILE A 22 -6.67 2.96 27.48
C ILE A 22 -6.36 3.61 26.12
N VAL A 23 -6.06 4.90 26.12
CA VAL A 23 -5.60 5.62 24.92
C VAL A 23 -4.16 6.08 25.07
N PHE A 24 -3.35 5.92 24.03
CA PHE A 24 -1.99 6.46 24.00
C PHE A 24 -2.02 7.90 23.51
N VAL A 25 -1.69 8.83 24.39
CA VAL A 25 -1.64 10.25 24.08
C VAL A 25 -0.23 10.66 23.73
N ARG A 26 -0.03 11.20 22.53
CA ARG A 26 1.19 11.90 22.14
C ARG A 26 0.95 13.40 22.17
N TYR A 27 1.54 14.08 23.15
CA TYR A 27 1.57 15.54 23.18
C TYR A 27 2.76 16.06 22.36
N ASN A 28 2.50 16.80 21.27
CA ASN A 28 3.51 17.32 20.35
C ASN A 28 4.52 16.25 19.87
N LEU A 29 5.82 16.47 20.09
CA LEU A 29 6.94 15.57 19.77
C LEU A 29 7.22 14.55 20.89
N GLY A 30 6.41 14.52 21.95
CA GLY A 30 6.61 13.69 23.12
C GLY A 30 6.37 12.18 22.89
N PRO A 31 6.87 11.32 23.80
CA PRO A 31 6.54 9.90 23.80
C PRO A 31 5.04 9.68 24.00
N GLY A 32 4.52 8.55 23.50
CA GLY A 32 3.12 8.19 23.73
C GLY A 32 2.94 7.74 25.18
N VAL A 33 2.12 8.46 25.93
CA VAL A 33 1.79 8.16 27.32
C VAL A 33 0.42 7.50 27.38
N ALA A 34 0.30 6.36 28.05
CA ALA A 34 -0.99 5.71 28.26
C ALA A 34 -1.83 6.55 29.23
N VAL A 35 -3.05 6.88 28.82
CA VAL A 35 -4.06 7.57 29.62
C VAL A 35 -5.29 6.70 29.68
N GLU A 36 -5.70 6.34 30.90
CA GLU A 36 -6.92 5.57 31.14
C GLU A 36 -8.09 6.53 31.36
N LEU A 37 -9.14 6.38 30.54
CA LEU A 37 -10.36 7.18 30.58
C LEU A 37 -11.57 6.24 30.54
N ARG A 38 -12.74 6.72 30.96
CA ARG A 38 -13.99 5.99 30.75
C ARG A 38 -14.38 6.03 29.28
N GLU A 39 -15.08 5.01 28.78
CA GLU A 39 -15.51 4.96 27.37
C GLU A 39 -16.38 6.16 26.98
N GLU A 40 -17.28 6.57 27.89
CA GLU A 40 -18.18 7.70 27.75
C GLU A 40 -17.50 9.08 27.97
N ALA A 41 -16.22 9.11 28.31
CA ALA A 41 -15.50 10.35 28.55
C ALA A 41 -15.50 11.24 27.29
N SER A 42 -15.43 12.55 27.47
CA SER A 42 -15.43 13.51 26.39
C SER A 42 -14.02 13.90 25.94
N VAL A 43 -13.90 14.40 24.71
CA VAL A 43 -12.67 15.03 24.21
C VAL A 43 -12.27 16.22 25.11
N ALA A 44 -13.24 16.92 25.70
CA ALA A 44 -13.01 17.96 26.70
C ALA A 44 -12.27 17.44 27.94
N GLU A 45 -12.66 16.27 28.45
CA GLU A 45 -12.01 15.64 29.60
C GLU A 45 -10.60 15.17 29.25
N LEU A 46 -10.39 14.59 28.06
CA LEU A 46 -9.05 14.27 27.56
C LEU A 46 -8.17 15.53 27.48
N LYS A 47 -8.70 16.66 26.97
CA LYS A 47 -7.98 17.95 26.96
C LYS A 47 -7.67 18.46 28.37
N LYS A 48 -8.57 18.27 29.34
CA LYS A 48 -8.33 18.64 30.75
C LYS A 48 -7.21 17.82 31.38
N VAL A 49 -7.19 16.51 31.14
CA VAL A 49 -6.15 15.61 31.66
C VAL A 49 -4.79 16.00 31.09
N VAL A 50 -4.70 16.15 29.76
CA VAL A 50 -3.44 16.52 29.10
C VAL A 50 -3.01 17.94 29.46
N GLY A 51 -3.94 18.90 29.49
CA GLY A 51 -3.66 20.28 29.89
C GLY A 51 -3.13 20.39 31.32
N SER A 52 -3.69 19.63 32.25
CA SER A 52 -3.21 19.58 33.65
C SER A 52 -1.80 18.99 33.75
N GLN A 53 -1.48 17.98 32.93
CA GLN A 53 -0.15 17.37 32.91
C GLN A 53 0.93 18.25 32.26
N GLN A 54 0.54 19.06 31.26
CA GLN A 54 1.46 19.88 30.47
C GLN A 54 1.49 21.36 30.90
N GLY A 55 0.65 21.77 31.85
CA GLY A 55 0.55 23.16 32.33
C GLY A 55 -0.09 24.11 31.31
N VAL A 56 -0.98 23.59 30.45
CA VAL A 56 -1.60 24.33 29.33
C VAL A 56 -3.11 24.34 29.50
N GLN A 57 -3.76 25.47 29.21
CA GLN A 57 -5.21 25.56 29.29
C GLN A 57 -5.90 24.63 28.26
N PRO A 58 -6.91 23.83 28.67
CA PRO A 58 -7.56 22.84 27.82
C PRO A 58 -8.15 23.41 26.52
N GLU A 59 -8.63 24.66 26.55
CA GLU A 59 -9.18 25.38 25.40
C GLU A 59 -8.16 25.62 24.28
N ASN A 60 -6.87 25.69 24.61
CA ASN A 60 -5.81 25.89 23.63
C ASN A 60 -5.35 24.58 22.97
N LEU A 61 -5.75 23.42 23.50
CA LEU A 61 -5.34 22.13 22.98
C LEU A 61 -6.25 21.68 21.84
N ARG A 62 -5.67 21.07 20.80
CA ARG A 62 -6.41 20.38 19.75
C ARG A 62 -6.10 18.89 19.81
N VAL A 63 -7.14 18.07 19.77
CA VAL A 63 -7.01 16.61 19.76
C VAL A 63 -7.18 16.15 18.33
N LEU A 64 -6.19 15.43 17.83
CA LEU A 64 -6.14 14.93 16.48
C LEU A 64 -6.15 13.41 16.50
N PHE A 65 -7.04 12.86 15.70
CA PHE A 65 -7.11 11.44 15.45
C PHE A 65 -7.33 11.23 13.95
N ALA A 66 -6.51 10.38 13.34
CA ALA A 66 -6.64 10.00 11.93
C ALA A 66 -6.44 11.16 10.93
N GLY A 67 -5.65 12.18 11.29
CA GLY A 67 -5.52 13.39 10.49
C GLY A 67 -6.73 14.33 10.56
N ARG A 68 -7.70 14.09 11.46
CA ARG A 68 -8.81 15.00 11.74
C ARG A 68 -8.73 15.53 13.15
N GLU A 69 -9.27 16.73 13.34
CA GLU A 69 -9.50 17.28 14.66
C GLU A 69 -10.80 16.71 15.25
N LEU A 70 -10.70 16.18 16.47
CA LEU A 70 -11.85 15.73 17.23
C LEU A 70 -12.51 16.93 17.93
N PRO A 71 -13.84 17.13 17.78
CA PRO A 71 -14.54 18.25 18.38
C PRO A 71 -14.62 18.12 19.89
N HIS A 72 -14.61 19.25 20.60
CA HIS A 72 -14.60 19.32 22.08
C HIS A 72 -15.79 18.61 22.75
N THR A 73 -16.95 18.59 22.08
CA THR A 73 -18.20 18.02 22.59
C THR A 73 -18.38 16.53 22.27
N ALA A 74 -17.49 15.91 21.49
CA ALA A 74 -17.61 14.50 21.18
C ALA A 74 -17.15 13.62 22.36
N THR A 75 -17.82 12.48 22.54
CA THR A 75 -17.38 11.42 23.45
C THR A 75 -16.30 10.57 22.77
N LEU A 76 -15.41 9.95 23.53
CA LEU A 76 -14.34 9.08 23.02
C LEU A 76 -14.94 7.84 22.34
N GLN A 77 -16.01 7.27 22.92
CA GLN A 77 -16.83 6.24 22.27
C GLN A 77 -17.47 6.75 20.96
N GLY A 78 -18.03 7.97 20.94
CA GLY A 78 -18.60 8.57 19.74
C GLY A 78 -17.58 8.98 18.68
N CYS A 79 -16.29 9.00 19.03
CA CYS A 79 -15.16 9.18 18.11
C CYS A 79 -14.59 7.85 17.59
N ASP A 80 -15.21 6.72 17.95
CA ASP A 80 -14.75 5.35 17.65
C ASP A 80 -13.25 5.21 17.90
N LEU A 81 -12.81 5.49 19.14
CA LEU A 81 -11.43 5.25 19.59
C LEU A 81 -11.30 3.83 20.16
N PRO A 82 -10.76 2.84 19.42
CA PRO A 82 -10.46 1.52 19.98
C PRO A 82 -9.52 1.62 21.19
N ASP A 83 -9.59 0.61 22.05
CA ASP A 83 -8.58 0.42 23.09
C ASP A 83 -7.17 0.39 22.47
N GLN A 84 -6.22 1.02 23.16
CA GLN A 84 -4.83 1.21 22.73
C GLN A 84 -4.65 2.12 21.49
N SER A 85 -5.65 2.93 21.14
CA SER A 85 -5.54 3.92 20.08
C SER A 85 -4.56 5.04 20.41
N THR A 86 -3.77 5.50 19.41
CA THR A 86 -2.92 6.69 19.55
C THR A 86 -3.62 7.96 19.08
N VAL A 87 -3.84 8.89 20.00
CA VAL A 87 -4.36 10.25 19.77
C VAL A 87 -3.21 11.27 19.91
N HIS A 88 -3.20 12.26 19.02
CA HIS A 88 -2.22 13.34 19.07
C HIS A 88 -2.86 14.57 19.69
N VAL A 89 -2.24 15.16 20.71
CA VAL A 89 -2.70 16.41 21.31
C VAL A 89 -1.65 17.48 21.03
N VAL A 90 -2.08 18.58 20.42
CA VAL A 90 -1.17 19.64 19.96
C VAL A 90 -1.57 20.99 20.54
N LEU A 91 -0.60 21.89 20.70
CA LEU A 91 -0.81 23.26 21.15
C LEU A 91 -0.51 24.24 19.98
N PRO A 92 -1.53 24.68 19.24
CA PRO A 92 -1.33 25.56 18.09
C PRO A 92 -0.55 26.82 18.50
N SER A 93 0.46 27.20 17.72
CA SER A 93 1.14 28.48 17.94
C SER A 93 0.17 29.64 17.73
N SER A 94 0.00 30.48 18.76
CA SER A 94 -0.70 31.76 18.64
C SER A 94 0.10 32.70 17.75
N GLY A 95 -0.30 32.88 16.48
CA GLY A 95 0.37 33.81 15.57
C GLY A 95 -0.16 33.91 14.13
N SER A 96 -1.00 34.94 13.93
CA SER A 96 -1.38 35.65 12.70
C SER A 96 -2.49 35.12 11.77
N SER A 97 -3.53 35.96 11.71
CA SER A 97 -4.66 36.04 10.78
C SER A 97 -4.29 36.21 9.29
N SER A 98 -5.09 35.58 8.43
CA SER A 98 -5.66 36.05 7.14
C SER A 98 -4.83 36.94 6.20
N GLN A 99 -4.38 36.39 5.05
CA GLN A 99 -4.83 36.70 3.67
C GLN A 99 -3.82 36.23 2.58
N PRO A 100 -4.27 35.96 1.34
CA PRO A 100 -3.47 35.28 0.31
C PRO A 100 -2.66 36.30 -0.52
N LEU A 101 -1.39 36.02 -0.79
CA LEU A 101 -0.63 36.75 -1.81
C LEU A 101 -0.07 35.79 -2.87
N LEU A 102 -0.45 36.09 -4.11
CA LEU A 102 0.04 35.55 -5.35
C LEU A 102 1.47 36.04 -5.65
N LEU A 103 2.24 35.13 -6.26
CA LEU A 103 3.46 35.28 -7.08
C LEU A 103 4.68 36.02 -6.49
N GLN A 104 5.85 35.37 -6.53
CA GLN A 104 6.84 35.61 -7.60
C GLN A 104 8.00 34.59 -7.52
N GLU A 105 8.27 33.94 -8.64
CA GLU A 105 9.51 33.20 -8.91
C GLU A 105 10.75 34.10 -8.87
N ARG A 106 11.87 33.61 -8.32
CA ARG A 106 13.23 33.71 -8.92
C ARG A 106 14.27 32.90 -8.11
N LEU A 107 14.71 31.83 -8.76
CA LEU A 107 15.98 31.09 -8.72
C LEU A 107 17.11 31.62 -7.80
N SER A 108 17.66 30.74 -6.95
CA SER A 108 19.11 30.41 -6.95
C SER A 108 19.45 29.15 -6.13
N TRP A 109 20.01 28.19 -6.87
CA TRP A 109 20.82 27.01 -6.57
C TRP A 109 21.43 26.79 -5.16
N GLY A 110 21.33 25.53 -4.69
CA GLY A 110 22.51 24.77 -4.26
C GLY A 110 22.65 24.36 -2.79
N ARG A 111 22.09 23.21 -2.41
CA ARG A 111 22.78 22.23 -1.55
C ARG A 111 22.17 20.84 -1.72
N GLU A 112 22.99 19.89 -2.12
CA GLU A 112 22.64 18.48 -2.28
C GLU A 112 22.23 17.85 -0.94
N GLU A 113 20.99 17.38 -0.83
CA GLU A 113 20.60 16.34 0.13
C GLU A 113 20.42 15.04 -0.63
N LYS A 114 21.52 14.28 -0.67
CA LYS A 114 21.62 12.93 -1.21
C LYS A 114 21.28 11.95 -0.08
N GLN A 115 19.99 11.66 0.17
CA GLN A 115 19.55 10.39 0.81
C GLN A 115 18.01 10.26 0.86
N ASP A 116 17.35 9.79 -0.21
CA ASP A 116 16.13 8.92 -0.10
C ASP A 116 15.70 8.26 -1.44
N ARG A 117 16.63 8.05 -2.38
CA ARG A 117 16.32 7.56 -3.74
C ARG A 117 16.31 6.03 -3.91
N LEU A 118 15.79 5.28 -2.94
CA LEU A 118 15.78 3.81 -3.02
C LEU A 118 14.42 3.12 -2.88
N THR A 119 13.29 3.81 -3.10
CA THR A 119 11.99 3.09 -3.09
C THR A 119 11.02 3.42 -4.21
N ARG A 120 11.34 4.31 -5.16
CA ARG A 120 10.49 4.46 -6.35
C ARG A 120 11.15 5.22 -7.49
N LEU A 121 11.07 4.64 -8.69
CA LEU A 121 11.22 5.38 -9.94
C LEU A 121 9.90 6.13 -10.21
N ASP A 122 9.97 7.44 -10.44
CA ASP A 122 8.81 8.24 -10.86
C ASP A 122 8.57 8.01 -12.36
N LEU A 123 7.71 7.03 -12.67
CA LEU A 123 7.29 6.68 -14.02
C LEU A 123 5.86 7.17 -14.31
N SER A 124 5.47 8.30 -13.71
CA SER A 124 4.13 8.89 -13.83
C SER A 124 3.71 9.14 -15.29
N SER A 125 4.66 9.38 -16.19
CA SER A 125 4.45 9.56 -17.64
C SER A 125 4.00 8.30 -18.40
N PHE A 126 4.09 7.11 -17.81
CA PHE A 126 3.76 5.85 -18.47
C PHE A 126 2.57 5.11 -17.83
N ARG A 127 1.95 5.63 -16.77
CA ARG A 127 0.76 5.01 -16.16
C ARG A 127 -0.47 5.37 -16.99
N LEU A 128 -1.23 4.36 -17.42
CA LEU A 128 -2.57 4.60 -17.99
C LEU A 128 -3.47 5.17 -16.89
N PRO A 129 -4.26 6.23 -17.15
CA PRO A 129 -5.17 6.80 -16.17
C PRO A 129 -6.16 5.76 -15.64
N SER A 130 -6.39 5.76 -14.34
CA SER A 130 -7.38 4.88 -13.67
C SER A 130 -8.81 5.46 -13.69
N THR A 131 -9.05 6.56 -14.40
CA THR A 131 -10.35 7.26 -14.43
C THR A 131 -11.14 6.97 -15.72
N LEU A 132 -12.27 6.29 -15.57
CA LEU A 132 -13.34 6.24 -16.57
C LEU A 132 -14.11 7.57 -16.54
N THR A 133 -14.06 8.35 -17.61
CA THR A 133 -15.02 9.45 -17.85
C THR A 133 -16.22 8.83 -18.58
N GLY A 134 -17.31 8.59 -17.86
CA GLY A 134 -18.53 8.04 -18.44
C GLY A 134 -19.23 9.07 -19.33
N LEU A 135 -19.36 8.76 -20.62
CA LEU A 135 -20.26 9.47 -21.53
C LEU A 135 -21.71 9.06 -21.17
N ALA A 136 -22.51 10.04 -20.75
CA ALA A 136 -23.94 9.86 -20.56
C ALA A 136 -24.63 9.82 -21.93
N VAL A 137 -25.29 8.70 -22.26
CA VAL A 137 -26.27 8.64 -23.35
C VAL A 137 -27.64 8.63 -22.70
N VAL A 138 -28.39 9.71 -22.91
CA VAL A 138 -29.81 9.82 -22.58
C VAL A 138 -30.58 9.04 -23.63
N LEU A 139 -31.35 8.04 -23.21
CA LEU A 139 -32.43 7.49 -24.03
C LEU A 139 -33.73 7.51 -23.22
N GLU A 140 -34.64 8.36 -23.70
CA GLU A 140 -36.06 8.34 -23.36
C GLU A 140 -36.65 7.01 -23.84
N GLY A 141 -37.34 6.31 -22.94
CA GLY A 141 -37.96 5.01 -23.20
C GLY A 141 -39.38 4.98 -22.65
N SER A 142 -40.33 4.99 -23.57
CA SER A 142 -41.77 5.05 -23.38
C SER A 142 -42.35 3.84 -22.63
N HIS A 143 -43.46 4.11 -21.93
CA HIS A 143 -44.39 3.15 -21.34
C HIS A 143 -44.74 1.96 -22.24
N VAL A 144 -44.63 0.74 -21.72
CA VAL A 144 -45.68 -0.31 -21.78
C VAL A 144 -45.54 -1.20 -20.52
N GLY A 145 -46.62 -1.33 -19.75
CA GLY A 145 -46.67 -2.17 -18.56
C GLY A 145 -47.19 -3.59 -18.84
N ARG A 146 -47.05 -4.49 -17.85
CA ARG A 146 -48.18 -5.18 -17.16
C ARG A 146 -47.68 -6.03 -15.98
N ASP A 147 -48.47 -6.00 -14.92
CA ASP A 147 -48.50 -6.85 -13.71
C ASP A 147 -48.15 -8.34 -13.91
N ASP A 148 -47.50 -8.96 -12.92
CA ASP A 148 -48.22 -9.79 -11.94
C ASP A 148 -47.36 -10.07 -10.69
N GLY A 149 -48.01 -10.08 -9.52
CA GLY A 149 -47.42 -10.13 -8.19
C GLY A 149 -47.16 -11.53 -7.67
N GLY A 150 -46.07 -11.68 -6.92
CA GLY A 150 -45.76 -12.89 -6.15
C GLY A 150 -44.82 -12.56 -5.00
N ALA A 151 -45.38 -12.17 -3.86
CA ALA A 151 -44.64 -11.91 -2.64
C ALA A 151 -44.09 -13.22 -2.04
N GLN A 152 -42.78 -13.42 -2.10
CA GLN A 152 -42.07 -14.38 -1.26
C GLN A 152 -41.11 -13.61 -0.35
N ARG A 153 -41.36 -13.76 0.96
CA ARG A 153 -40.48 -13.30 2.03
C ARG A 153 -39.24 -14.19 2.02
N GLU A 154 -38.15 -13.69 1.45
CA GLU A 154 -36.83 -14.30 1.64
C GLU A 154 -36.20 -13.75 2.91
N GLU A 155 -35.90 -14.68 3.82
CA GLU A 155 -35.16 -14.49 5.05
C GLU A 155 -33.78 -13.89 4.72
N VAL A 156 -33.53 -12.68 5.23
CA VAL A 156 -32.21 -12.05 5.20
C VAL A 156 -31.31 -12.82 6.17
N GLN A 157 -30.68 -13.88 5.68
CA GLN A 157 -29.53 -14.48 6.35
C GLN A 157 -28.42 -13.43 6.37
N ALA A 158 -27.99 -13.07 7.58
CA ALA A 158 -26.90 -12.16 7.83
C ALA A 158 -25.61 -12.72 7.21
N ALA A 159 -25.29 -12.25 6.00
CA ALA A 159 -23.99 -12.44 5.40
C ALA A 159 -22.95 -11.77 6.32
N GLY A 160 -22.10 -12.59 6.94
CA GLY A 160 -20.97 -12.11 7.73
C GLY A 160 -20.18 -11.07 6.93
N VAL A 161 -19.92 -9.92 7.54
CA VAL A 161 -19.14 -8.83 6.95
C VAL A 161 -17.75 -9.35 6.64
N ARG A 162 -17.51 -9.75 5.38
CA ARG A 162 -16.17 -10.10 4.89
C ARG A 162 -15.28 -8.87 5.09
N THR A 163 -14.21 -9.02 5.87
CA THR A 163 -13.20 -7.99 6.10
C THR A 163 -12.45 -7.72 4.79
N CYS A 164 -13.04 -6.92 3.91
CA CYS A 164 -12.45 -6.59 2.62
C CYS A 164 -11.43 -5.46 2.78
N SER A 165 -10.23 -5.79 3.25
CA SER A 165 -9.08 -4.90 3.04
C SER A 165 -8.85 -4.79 1.54
N THR A 166 -8.81 -3.58 0.99
CA THR A 166 -8.54 -3.36 -0.44
C THR A 166 -7.07 -3.16 -0.73
N PHE A 167 -6.24 -2.99 0.31
CA PHE A 167 -4.81 -2.79 0.18
C PHE A 167 -4.02 -4.01 0.65
N PHE A 168 -2.92 -4.29 -0.05
CA PHE A 168 -2.00 -5.38 0.24
C PHE A 168 -0.55 -4.88 0.29
N VAL A 169 0.23 -5.47 1.18
CA VAL A 169 1.65 -5.18 1.36
C VAL A 169 2.48 -6.46 1.44
N TYR A 170 3.76 -6.39 1.09
CA TYR A 170 4.71 -7.42 1.50
C TYR A 170 5.24 -7.08 2.89
N CYS A 171 4.93 -7.92 3.89
CA CYS A 171 5.44 -7.74 5.25
C CYS A 171 6.75 -8.52 5.42
N LYS A 172 7.83 -7.84 5.83
CA LYS A 172 9.14 -8.45 6.08
C LYS A 172 9.13 -9.39 7.29
N SER A 173 8.31 -9.08 8.30
CA SER A 173 8.17 -9.90 9.51
C SER A 173 7.36 -11.17 9.24
N CYS A 174 6.26 -11.06 8.48
CA CYS A 174 5.44 -12.22 8.09
C CYS A 174 6.03 -12.99 6.89
N ARG A 175 7.01 -12.42 6.19
CA ARG A 175 7.62 -12.96 4.95
C ARG A 175 6.59 -13.38 3.90
N SER A 176 5.51 -12.62 3.79
CA SER A 176 4.37 -12.94 2.94
C SER A 176 3.54 -11.69 2.62
N VAL A 177 2.67 -11.83 1.62
CA VAL A 177 1.68 -10.81 1.29
C VAL A 177 0.62 -10.78 2.38
N GLN A 178 0.34 -9.60 2.91
CA GLN A 178 -0.58 -9.37 4.01
C GLN A 178 -1.51 -8.20 3.69
N PRO A 179 -2.70 -8.13 4.31
CA PRO A 179 -3.52 -6.94 4.26
C PRO A 179 -2.74 -5.73 4.78
N GLY A 180 -2.90 -4.60 4.10
CA GLY A 180 -2.20 -3.35 4.39
C GLY A 180 -3.09 -2.33 5.09
N LYS A 181 -2.51 -1.56 6.01
CA LYS A 181 -3.15 -0.38 6.61
C LYS A 181 -2.53 0.89 6.05
N LEU A 182 -3.31 1.68 5.32
CA LEU A 182 -2.92 3.00 4.82
C LEU A 182 -2.84 4.01 5.96
N ARG A 183 -1.76 4.80 5.95
CA ARG A 183 -1.48 5.87 6.91
C ARG A 183 -0.96 7.10 6.17
N VAL A 184 -1.11 8.25 6.82
CA VAL A 184 -0.66 9.53 6.32
C VAL A 184 0.08 10.30 7.41
N ARG A 185 1.15 10.99 7.01
CA ARG A 185 1.94 11.89 7.86
C ARG A 185 2.34 13.14 7.08
N CYS A 186 2.69 14.19 7.79
CA CYS A 186 3.28 15.39 7.19
C CYS A 186 4.64 15.04 6.58
N ARG A 187 4.89 15.40 5.33
CA ARG A 187 6.18 15.12 4.67
C ARG A 187 7.35 15.81 5.37
N SER A 188 7.15 17.03 5.87
CA SER A 188 8.19 17.87 6.50
C SER A 188 8.60 17.35 7.88
N CYS A 189 7.67 17.23 8.84
CA CYS A 189 7.99 16.83 10.22
C CYS A 189 7.82 15.32 10.51
N LYS A 190 7.33 14.53 9.55
CA LYS A 190 7.03 13.09 9.69
C LYS A 190 6.00 12.71 10.76
N GLN A 191 5.31 13.69 11.36
CA GLN A 191 4.25 13.43 12.31
C GLN A 191 2.91 13.13 11.63
N MET A 192 2.06 12.35 12.29
CA MET A 192 0.70 12.02 11.84
C MET A 192 -0.33 13.09 12.22
N THR A 193 0.09 14.36 12.22
CA THR A 193 -0.69 15.53 12.61
C THR A 193 -1.12 16.36 11.40
N LEU A 194 -1.06 15.81 10.18
CA LEU A 194 -1.47 16.48 8.96
C LEU A 194 -2.97 16.31 8.70
N THR A 195 -3.70 17.43 8.58
CA THR A 195 -5.09 17.44 8.15
C THR A 195 -5.18 17.58 6.64
N LEU A 196 -5.80 16.61 5.96
CA LEU A 196 -5.88 16.58 4.50
C LEU A 196 -6.98 17.51 3.96
N SER A 197 -6.68 18.18 2.85
CA SER A 197 -7.68 18.95 2.09
C SER A 197 -8.73 18.06 1.43
N ARG A 198 -8.34 16.86 1.00
CA ARG A 198 -9.21 15.80 0.46
C ARG A 198 -8.60 14.42 0.76
N GLY A 199 -9.45 13.40 0.81
CA GLY A 199 -8.99 12.01 0.88
C GLY A 199 -8.43 11.51 -0.47
N PRO A 200 -7.54 10.50 -0.46
CA PRO A 200 -7.12 9.81 -1.68
C PRO A 200 -8.28 9.10 -2.36
N SER A 201 -8.26 9.13 -3.69
CA SER A 201 -9.28 8.53 -4.55
C SER A 201 -8.74 7.43 -5.47
N CYS A 202 -7.42 7.34 -5.61
CA CYS A 202 -6.76 6.32 -6.42
C CYS A 202 -5.34 6.05 -5.91
N TRP A 203 -4.68 5.05 -6.49
CA TRP A 203 -3.29 4.75 -6.16
C TRP A 203 -2.35 5.94 -6.45
N ASP A 204 -2.54 6.69 -7.53
CA ASP A 204 -1.63 7.79 -7.86
C ASP A 204 -1.62 8.89 -6.79
N ASP A 205 -2.76 9.15 -6.14
CA ASP A 205 -2.86 10.10 -5.00
C ASP A 205 -1.99 9.69 -3.81
N VAL A 206 -1.75 8.38 -3.63
CA VAL A 206 -1.02 7.79 -2.50
C VAL A 206 0.45 7.53 -2.85
N LEU A 207 0.70 7.14 -4.10
CA LEU A 207 1.99 6.63 -4.53
C LEU A 207 2.92 7.72 -5.06
N LEU A 208 2.37 8.80 -5.62
CA LEU A 208 3.14 9.92 -6.14
C LEU A 208 3.20 11.06 -5.12
N PRO A 209 4.38 11.65 -4.88
CA PRO A 209 4.53 12.79 -3.99
C PRO A 209 3.79 14.03 -4.54
N GLY A 210 3.41 14.96 -3.65
CA GLY A 210 2.81 16.25 -4.03
C GLY A 210 1.37 16.20 -4.55
N ARG A 211 0.71 15.03 -4.57
CA ARG A 211 -0.66 14.90 -5.12
C ARG A 211 -1.76 15.37 -4.18
N ILE A 212 -1.53 15.22 -2.87
CA ILE A 212 -2.47 15.63 -1.83
C ILE A 212 -1.77 16.58 -0.88
N HIS A 213 -2.44 17.70 -0.63
CA HIS A 213 -2.01 18.73 0.29
C HIS A 213 -2.88 18.74 1.53
N GLY A 214 -2.34 19.32 2.60
CA GLY A 214 -2.99 19.47 3.88
C GLY A 214 -2.38 20.60 4.69
N VAL A 215 -2.78 20.70 5.95
CA VAL A 215 -2.18 21.63 6.91
C VAL A 215 -1.66 20.82 8.09
N CYS A 216 -0.37 20.93 8.37
CA CYS A 216 0.24 20.29 9.53
C CYS A 216 -0.20 21.03 10.80
N GLN A 217 -0.61 20.26 11.80
CA GLN A 217 -1.08 20.80 13.08
C GLN A 217 0.00 20.71 14.18
N SER A 218 1.21 20.23 13.85
CA SER A 218 2.33 20.22 14.79
C SER A 218 2.82 21.63 15.06
N ASP A 219 3.15 21.90 16.32
CA ASP A 219 3.83 23.12 16.75
C ASP A 219 5.09 23.34 15.90
N SER A 220 5.30 24.58 15.44
CA SER A 220 6.43 25.01 14.59
C SER A 220 6.56 24.35 13.20
N CYS A 221 5.52 23.66 12.69
CA CYS A 221 5.56 23.04 11.36
C CYS A 221 4.62 23.73 10.36
N HIS A 222 5.17 24.28 9.28
CA HIS A 222 4.42 24.84 8.15
C HIS A 222 4.28 23.86 6.97
N GLY A 223 4.43 22.56 7.22
CA GLY A 223 4.34 21.54 6.18
C GLY A 223 2.91 21.42 5.63
N ASN A 224 2.80 21.37 4.31
CA ASN A 224 1.52 21.30 3.60
C ASN A 224 1.36 20.04 2.73
N GLU A 225 2.36 19.14 2.73
CA GLU A 225 2.37 17.99 1.83
C GLU A 225 2.11 16.68 2.58
N ALA A 226 1.20 15.87 2.03
CA ALA A 226 0.91 14.53 2.53
C ALA A 226 1.94 13.51 2.08
N GLN A 227 2.49 12.76 3.04
CA GLN A 227 3.25 11.55 2.77
C GLN A 227 2.43 10.35 3.23
N PHE A 228 1.97 9.55 2.27
CA PHE A 228 1.32 8.29 2.57
C PHE A 228 2.33 7.16 2.73
N PHE A 229 1.99 6.18 3.57
CA PHE A 229 2.76 4.96 3.76
C PHE A 229 1.83 3.84 4.22
N MET A 230 2.27 2.60 4.01
CA MET A 230 1.50 1.41 4.37
C MET A 230 2.18 0.65 5.51
N LYS A 231 1.38 -0.08 6.28
CA LYS A 231 1.83 -0.98 7.34
C LYS A 231 1.15 -2.35 7.20
N CYS A 232 1.76 -3.39 7.75
CA CYS A 232 1.10 -4.69 7.90
C CYS A 232 -0.10 -4.56 8.85
N ALA A 233 -1.25 -5.12 8.46
CA ALA A 233 -2.45 -5.18 9.29
C ALA A 233 -2.44 -6.36 10.28
N SER A 234 -1.65 -7.40 10.00
CA SER A 234 -1.71 -8.70 10.66
C SER A 234 -0.98 -8.75 12.00
N HIS A 235 -0.24 -7.71 12.37
CA HIS A 235 0.41 -7.57 13.67
C HIS A 235 0.59 -6.08 14.04
N PRO A 236 0.76 -5.75 15.32
CA PRO A 236 1.13 -4.40 15.74
C PRO A 236 2.44 -3.93 15.09
N THR A 237 2.48 -2.67 14.64
CA THR A 237 3.63 -2.07 13.92
C THR A 237 3.89 -0.64 14.40
N THR A 238 5.16 -0.28 14.58
CA THR A 238 5.57 1.09 14.93
C THR A 238 5.49 2.01 13.71
N ASP A 239 5.35 3.33 13.90
CA ASP A 239 5.23 4.31 12.80
C ASP A 239 6.46 4.41 11.88
N ASN A 240 7.58 3.86 12.33
CA ASN A 240 8.84 3.85 11.59
C ASN A 240 9.11 2.54 10.83
N ASP A 241 8.15 1.61 10.80
CA ASP A 241 8.26 0.33 10.08
C ASP A 241 7.25 0.26 8.91
N PRO A 242 7.48 1.00 7.81
CA PRO A 242 6.61 0.95 6.64
C PRO A 242 6.80 -0.36 5.86
N SER A 243 5.69 -0.93 5.41
CA SER A 243 5.65 -2.04 4.47
C SER A 243 5.42 -1.53 3.04
N VAL A 244 5.97 -2.22 2.04
CA VAL A 244 5.83 -1.82 0.64
C VAL A 244 4.44 -2.15 0.14
N ALA A 245 3.77 -1.17 -0.46
CA ALA A 245 2.46 -1.34 -1.08
C ALA A 245 2.58 -2.16 -2.38
N LEU A 246 1.67 -3.12 -2.56
CA LEU A 246 1.58 -3.94 -3.76
C LEU A 246 0.33 -3.52 -4.55
N ASP A 247 0.46 -2.47 -5.36
CA ASP A 247 -0.67 -1.79 -6.03
C ASP A 247 -1.36 -2.62 -7.12
N LEU A 248 -0.74 -3.72 -7.58
CA LEU A 248 -1.35 -4.65 -8.52
C LEU A 248 -2.14 -5.77 -7.83
N ILE A 249 -1.96 -5.96 -6.52
CA ILE A 249 -2.68 -6.99 -5.76
C ILE A 249 -3.96 -6.38 -5.20
N MET A 250 -5.09 -7.01 -5.49
CA MET A 250 -6.42 -6.50 -5.20
C MET A 250 -7.33 -7.61 -4.69
N SER A 251 -8.35 -7.24 -3.91
CA SER A 251 -9.42 -8.15 -3.52
C SER A 251 -10.38 -8.34 -4.69
N ASN A 252 -10.65 -9.60 -5.03
CA ASN A 252 -11.43 -10.01 -6.18
C ASN A 252 -12.94 -9.90 -5.91
N THR A 253 -13.40 -8.69 -5.65
CA THR A 253 -14.82 -8.37 -5.42
C THR A 253 -15.70 -8.55 -6.65
N ARG A 254 -15.09 -8.86 -7.81
CA ARG A 254 -15.75 -9.04 -9.11
C ARG A 254 -15.85 -10.51 -9.52
N ASP A 255 -15.40 -11.44 -8.67
CA ASP A 255 -15.38 -12.89 -8.92
C ASP A 255 -14.72 -13.26 -10.27
N VAL A 256 -13.69 -12.52 -10.67
CA VAL A 256 -13.02 -12.74 -11.96
C VAL A 256 -12.09 -13.96 -11.84
N PRO A 257 -12.21 -14.96 -12.74
CA PRO A 257 -11.37 -16.15 -12.67
C PRO A 257 -9.92 -15.86 -13.07
N CYS A 258 -9.00 -16.63 -12.51
CA CYS A 258 -7.58 -16.60 -12.87
C CYS A 258 -7.37 -17.00 -14.34
N ILE A 259 -6.55 -16.25 -15.09
CA ILE A 259 -6.21 -16.58 -16.49
C ILE A 259 -5.48 -17.92 -16.65
N ALA A 260 -4.89 -18.46 -15.58
CA ALA A 260 -4.06 -19.66 -15.64
C ALA A 260 -4.79 -20.91 -15.13
N CYS A 261 -5.31 -20.89 -13.90
CA CYS A 261 -6.03 -22.03 -13.32
C CYS A 261 -7.54 -21.98 -13.49
N THR A 262 -8.11 -20.86 -13.96
CA THR A 262 -9.56 -20.61 -14.08
C THR A 262 -10.36 -20.57 -12.78
N ASP A 263 -9.71 -20.78 -11.63
CA ASP A 263 -10.34 -20.64 -10.31
C ASP A 263 -10.57 -19.17 -9.94
N VAL A 264 -11.62 -18.93 -9.16
CA VAL A 264 -11.92 -17.63 -8.57
C VAL A 264 -11.30 -17.58 -7.18
N MET A 265 -10.33 -16.68 -6.99
CA MET A 265 -9.63 -16.49 -5.72
C MET A 265 -9.96 -15.12 -5.14
N ASP A 266 -10.03 -15.00 -3.82
CA ASP A 266 -10.38 -13.75 -3.12
C ASP A 266 -9.33 -12.64 -3.29
N VAL A 267 -8.07 -13.00 -3.49
CA VAL A 267 -6.95 -12.06 -3.68
C VAL A 267 -6.21 -12.41 -4.95
N VAL A 268 -6.07 -11.44 -5.83
CA VAL A 268 -5.54 -11.62 -7.18
C VAL A 268 -4.59 -10.49 -7.55
N LEU A 269 -3.68 -10.76 -8.48
CA LEU A 269 -2.87 -9.74 -9.15
C LEU A 269 -3.54 -9.35 -10.47
N VAL A 270 -3.70 -8.05 -10.71
CA VAL A 270 -4.24 -7.49 -11.95
C VAL A 270 -3.11 -6.84 -12.74
N PHE A 271 -2.79 -7.40 -13.91
CA PHE A 271 -1.77 -6.84 -14.79
C PHE A 271 -2.20 -5.48 -15.36
N GLN A 272 -1.24 -4.59 -15.58
CA GLN A 272 -1.44 -3.28 -16.24
C GLN A 272 -1.50 -3.39 -17.77
N CYS A 273 -2.01 -4.49 -18.32
CA CYS A 273 -2.21 -4.62 -19.77
C CYS A 273 -3.56 -3.99 -20.19
N PRO A 274 -3.77 -3.71 -21.49
CA PRO A 274 -5.04 -3.16 -21.99
C PRO A 274 -6.28 -4.00 -21.63
N LYS A 275 -6.10 -5.31 -21.46
CA LYS A 275 -7.16 -6.26 -21.10
C LYS A 275 -7.34 -6.44 -19.58
N ARG A 276 -6.46 -5.83 -18.77
CA ARG A 276 -6.37 -5.98 -17.31
C ARG A 276 -6.52 -7.42 -16.83
N HIS A 277 -5.66 -8.30 -17.32
CA HIS A 277 -5.75 -9.71 -16.99
C HIS A 277 -5.51 -10.00 -15.50
N VAL A 278 -6.26 -10.96 -14.97
CA VAL A 278 -6.27 -11.37 -13.57
C VAL A 278 -5.55 -12.70 -13.39
N ILE A 279 -4.62 -12.78 -12.44
CA ILE A 279 -3.92 -14.01 -12.09
C ILE A 279 -3.93 -14.18 -10.57
N CYS A 280 -4.20 -15.39 -10.07
CA CYS A 280 -4.08 -15.65 -8.63
C CYS A 280 -2.60 -15.66 -8.20
N LEU A 281 -2.33 -15.43 -6.91
CA LEU A 281 -0.96 -15.31 -6.42
C LEU A 281 -0.14 -16.59 -6.59
N ASP A 282 -0.76 -17.76 -6.48
CA ASP A 282 -0.08 -19.06 -6.68
C ASP A 282 0.31 -19.30 -8.14
N CYS A 283 -0.55 -18.94 -9.08
CA CYS A 283 -0.21 -18.98 -10.50
C CYS A 283 0.83 -17.94 -10.86
N PHE A 284 0.80 -16.76 -10.24
CA PHE A 284 1.81 -15.73 -10.44
C PHE A 284 3.18 -16.14 -9.92
N ARG A 285 3.25 -16.80 -8.74
CA ARG A 285 4.51 -17.37 -8.22
C ARG A 285 5.10 -18.37 -9.20
N ARG A 286 4.30 -19.36 -9.63
CA ARG A 286 4.73 -20.37 -10.62
C ARG A 286 5.17 -19.74 -11.94
N TYR A 287 4.43 -18.77 -12.46
CA TYR A 287 4.81 -18.02 -13.66
C TYR A 287 6.18 -17.37 -13.51
N CYS A 288 6.43 -16.67 -12.39
CA CYS A 288 7.71 -16.03 -12.14
C CYS A 288 8.85 -17.04 -12.00
N GLU A 289 8.65 -18.14 -11.27
CA GLU A 289 9.64 -19.21 -11.08
C GLU A 289 10.03 -19.87 -12.40
N THR A 290 9.05 -20.23 -13.24
CA THR A 290 9.30 -20.80 -14.57
C THR A 290 10.13 -19.84 -15.42
N ARG A 291 9.75 -18.56 -15.48
CA ARG A 291 10.48 -17.57 -16.28
C ARG A 291 11.86 -17.25 -15.71
N LEU A 292 12.06 -17.36 -14.41
CA LEU A 292 13.38 -17.20 -13.78
C LEU A 292 14.30 -18.36 -14.14
N ASN A 293 13.79 -19.59 -14.10
CA ASN A 293 14.55 -20.80 -14.46
C ASN A 293 14.90 -20.81 -15.96
N GLU A 294 13.99 -20.38 -16.82
CA GLU A 294 14.19 -20.29 -18.26
C GLU A 294 14.99 -19.05 -18.71
N ARG A 295 15.39 -18.17 -17.77
CA ARG A 295 16.06 -16.88 -18.05
C ARG A 295 15.27 -16.00 -19.04
N GLN A 296 13.95 -15.91 -18.88
CA GLN A 296 13.03 -15.18 -19.75
C GLN A 296 12.46 -13.90 -19.10
N PHE A 297 13.17 -13.33 -18.13
CA PHE A 297 12.85 -11.98 -17.66
C PHE A 297 13.24 -10.96 -18.74
N VAL A 298 12.41 -9.95 -18.93
CA VAL A 298 12.60 -8.93 -19.96
C VAL A 298 13.27 -7.72 -19.34
N HIS A 299 14.39 -7.28 -19.92
CA HIS A 299 15.05 -6.05 -19.55
C HIS A 299 14.32 -4.84 -20.13
N HIS A 300 14.06 -3.83 -19.30
CA HIS A 300 13.58 -2.52 -19.72
C HIS A 300 14.52 -1.44 -19.18
N PRO A 301 15.00 -0.49 -20.02
CA PRO A 301 16.05 0.48 -19.64
C PRO A 301 15.77 1.27 -18.36
N GLU A 302 14.52 1.67 -18.12
CA GLU A 302 14.15 2.49 -16.96
C GLU A 302 13.66 1.68 -15.76
N ILE A 303 13.18 0.44 -15.97
CA ILE A 303 12.54 -0.37 -14.92
C ILE A 303 13.52 -1.42 -14.38
N GLY A 304 14.40 -1.94 -15.23
CA GLY A 304 15.21 -3.13 -14.96
C GLY A 304 14.55 -4.40 -15.50
N TYR A 305 14.86 -5.54 -14.87
CA TYR A 305 14.32 -6.84 -15.28
C TYR A 305 12.93 -7.06 -14.69
N SER A 306 11.95 -7.31 -15.55
CA SER A 306 10.57 -7.52 -15.17
C SER A 306 9.89 -8.58 -16.04
N LEU A 307 8.63 -8.88 -15.75
CA LEU A 307 7.80 -9.79 -16.53
C LEU A 307 6.56 -9.07 -17.05
N PRO A 308 6.17 -9.35 -18.31
CA PRO A 308 4.91 -8.87 -18.85
C PRO A 308 3.74 -9.69 -18.28
N CYS A 309 2.53 -9.30 -18.67
CA CYS A 309 1.33 -10.13 -18.51
C CYS A 309 1.58 -11.54 -19.04
N ALA A 310 1.18 -12.55 -18.26
CA ALA A 310 1.41 -13.95 -18.61
C ALA A 310 0.71 -14.39 -19.92
N ALA A 311 -0.27 -13.61 -20.39
CA ALA A 311 -0.90 -13.79 -21.70
C ALA A 311 -0.14 -13.11 -22.86
N GLY A 312 1.07 -12.58 -22.63
CA GLY A 312 1.92 -11.95 -23.67
C GLY A 312 1.38 -10.62 -24.21
N CYS A 313 0.64 -9.86 -23.41
CA CYS A 313 0.12 -8.56 -23.84
C CYS A 313 1.23 -7.52 -24.00
N ILE A 314 1.08 -6.61 -24.97
CA ILE A 314 1.97 -5.45 -25.13
C ILE A 314 1.89 -4.52 -23.91
N ASP A 315 2.98 -3.76 -23.68
CA ASP A 315 3.11 -2.71 -22.65
C ASP A 315 2.60 -3.10 -21.26
N SER A 316 2.86 -4.35 -20.87
CA SER A 316 2.29 -4.95 -19.67
C SER A 316 3.32 -5.34 -18.60
N LEU A 317 4.54 -4.80 -18.71
CA LEU A 317 5.61 -5.03 -17.74
C LEU A 317 5.22 -4.52 -16.36
N ILE A 318 5.52 -5.32 -15.33
CA ILE A 318 5.34 -4.92 -13.94
C ILE A 318 6.38 -3.86 -13.60
N LYS A 319 5.93 -2.63 -13.34
CA LYS A 319 6.82 -1.48 -13.07
C LYS A 319 7.35 -1.47 -11.64
N GLU A 320 6.53 -1.92 -10.70
CA GLU A 320 6.88 -1.97 -9.28
C GLU A 320 7.47 -3.35 -8.95
N LEU A 321 8.80 -3.47 -8.99
CA LEU A 321 9.52 -4.75 -8.86
C LEU A 321 9.31 -5.45 -7.51
N HIS A 322 8.87 -4.71 -6.48
CA HIS A 322 8.54 -5.26 -5.18
C HIS A 322 7.43 -6.33 -5.22
N HIS A 323 6.62 -6.38 -6.29
CA HIS A 323 5.66 -7.47 -6.50
C HIS A 323 6.32 -8.84 -6.58
N PHE A 324 7.56 -8.93 -7.08
CA PHE A 324 8.29 -10.21 -7.15
C PHE A 324 8.67 -10.75 -5.77
N ARG A 325 8.51 -9.98 -4.68
CA ARG A 325 8.70 -10.51 -3.31
C ARG A 325 7.68 -11.61 -2.94
N VAL A 326 6.56 -11.72 -3.66
CA VAL A 326 5.60 -12.83 -3.51
C VAL A 326 6.21 -14.21 -3.78
N LEU A 327 7.34 -14.25 -4.47
CA LEU A 327 8.17 -15.44 -4.68
C LEU A 327 8.74 -16.01 -3.36
N GLY A 328 8.79 -15.20 -2.30
CA GLY A 328 9.52 -15.53 -1.08
C GLY A 328 11.00 -15.16 -1.19
N ASP A 329 11.68 -15.12 -0.04
CA ASP A 329 13.02 -14.52 0.07
C ASP A 329 14.08 -15.25 -0.76
N GLU A 330 14.02 -16.58 -0.88
CA GLU A 330 14.98 -17.38 -1.66
C GLU A 330 14.89 -17.08 -3.17
N GLN A 331 13.69 -17.24 -3.74
CA GLN A 331 13.44 -17.03 -5.17
C GLN A 331 13.55 -15.55 -5.55
N TYR A 332 13.17 -14.63 -4.65
CA TYR A 332 13.41 -13.20 -4.85
C TYR A 332 14.91 -12.86 -4.83
N GLY A 333 15.71 -13.53 -3.99
CA GLY A 333 17.18 -13.44 -4.02
C GLY A 333 17.76 -13.87 -5.36
N ARG A 334 17.30 -15.01 -5.91
CA ARG A 334 17.68 -15.48 -7.26
C ARG A 334 17.30 -14.47 -8.36
N TYR A 335 16.13 -13.84 -8.26
CA TYR A 335 15.71 -12.79 -9.19
C TYR A 335 16.63 -11.57 -9.14
N LEU A 336 16.99 -11.09 -7.94
CA LEU A 336 17.94 -9.98 -7.79
C LEU A 336 19.32 -10.32 -8.35
N GLN A 337 19.78 -11.54 -8.09
CA GLN A 337 21.03 -12.04 -8.65
C GLN A 337 20.98 -12.04 -10.16
N TYR A 338 19.95 -12.65 -10.77
CA TYR A 338 19.77 -12.69 -12.23
C TYR A 338 19.85 -11.29 -12.86
N GLY A 339 19.15 -10.30 -12.30
CA GLY A 339 19.22 -8.93 -12.78
C GLY A 339 20.63 -8.32 -12.71
N ALA A 340 21.40 -8.65 -11.66
CA ALA A 340 22.79 -8.25 -11.55
C ALA A 340 23.69 -8.98 -12.58
N GLU A 341 23.49 -10.28 -12.79
CA GLU A 341 24.26 -11.07 -13.77
C GLU A 341 24.10 -10.50 -15.18
N GLU A 342 22.87 -10.26 -15.62
CA GLU A 342 22.58 -9.81 -16.98
C GLU A 342 22.99 -8.34 -17.20
N CYS A 343 22.86 -7.49 -16.16
CA CYS A 343 23.42 -6.13 -16.19
C CYS A 343 24.94 -6.17 -16.37
N LEU A 344 25.63 -7.02 -15.60
CA LEU A 344 27.07 -7.21 -15.71
C LEU A 344 27.47 -7.73 -17.09
N LEU A 345 26.76 -8.73 -17.64
CA LEU A 345 27.02 -9.25 -18.98
C LEU A 345 26.87 -8.17 -20.06
N THR A 346 25.89 -7.27 -19.93
CA THR A 346 25.64 -6.18 -20.88
C THR A 346 26.81 -5.20 -20.93
N ILE A 347 27.47 -4.93 -19.79
CA ILE A 347 28.65 -4.06 -19.72
C ILE A 347 29.98 -4.83 -19.92
N GLY A 348 29.93 -6.07 -20.41
CA GLY A 348 31.10 -6.91 -20.69
C GLY A 348 31.74 -7.58 -19.48
N GLY A 349 31.03 -7.58 -18.34
CA GLY A 349 31.40 -8.25 -17.10
C GLY A 349 31.04 -9.73 -17.06
N LEU A 350 31.45 -10.39 -15.97
CA LEU A 350 31.38 -11.84 -15.76
C LEU A 350 30.96 -12.13 -14.32
N MET A 351 30.29 -13.25 -14.09
CA MET A 351 30.02 -13.75 -12.75
C MET A 351 31.06 -14.80 -12.35
N CYS A 352 31.47 -14.79 -11.08
CA CYS A 352 32.32 -15.85 -10.54
C CYS A 352 31.55 -17.20 -10.57
N PRO A 353 32.09 -18.25 -11.21
CA PRO A 353 31.42 -19.55 -11.33
C PRO A 353 31.53 -20.41 -10.06
N SER A 354 32.34 -19.98 -9.08
CA SER A 354 32.54 -20.73 -7.84
C SER A 354 31.21 -20.87 -7.08
N PRO A 355 30.82 -22.09 -6.66
CA PRO A 355 29.61 -22.30 -5.86
C PRO A 355 29.59 -21.40 -4.63
N GLY A 356 28.47 -20.68 -4.44
CA GLY A 356 28.27 -19.79 -3.30
C GLY A 356 29.00 -18.45 -3.34
N CYS A 357 29.79 -18.13 -4.38
CA CYS A 357 30.43 -16.82 -4.51
C CYS A 357 29.55 -15.82 -5.27
N GLY A 358 29.29 -16.06 -6.56
CA GLY A 358 28.46 -15.16 -7.37
C GLY A 358 28.95 -13.70 -7.42
N ALA A 359 30.24 -13.43 -7.22
CA ALA A 359 30.76 -12.08 -7.32
C ALA A 359 30.77 -11.59 -8.79
N GLY A 360 30.29 -10.37 -9.01
CA GLY A 360 30.35 -9.69 -10.30
C GLY A 360 31.73 -9.11 -10.57
N LEU A 361 32.27 -9.36 -11.76
CA LEU A 361 33.64 -8.99 -12.14
C LEU A 361 33.61 -8.19 -13.44
N LEU A 362 34.30 -7.06 -13.46
CA LEU A 362 34.56 -6.26 -14.66
C LEU A 362 36.06 -6.31 -14.94
N PRO A 363 36.57 -7.38 -15.59
CA PRO A 363 37.98 -7.47 -15.88
C PRO A 363 38.39 -6.30 -16.80
N PRO A 364 39.39 -5.49 -16.41
CA PRO A 364 39.80 -4.31 -17.19
C PRO A 364 40.40 -4.68 -18.54
N ASP A 365 40.93 -5.90 -18.64
CA ASP A 365 41.56 -6.42 -19.85
C ASP A 365 40.70 -7.57 -20.43
N GLY A 366 40.64 -7.66 -21.75
CA GLY A 366 40.04 -8.78 -22.49
C GLY A 366 40.67 -10.16 -22.22
N SER A 367 41.51 -10.27 -21.20
CA SER A 367 42.28 -11.44 -20.80
C SER A 367 41.40 -12.65 -20.51
N ARG A 368 41.86 -13.80 -20.99
CA ARG A 368 41.22 -15.11 -20.79
C ARG A 368 41.33 -15.61 -19.34
N ARG A 369 42.39 -15.22 -18.64
CA ARG A 369 42.59 -15.51 -17.21
C ARG A 369 41.84 -14.47 -16.39
N VAL A 370 40.78 -14.88 -15.70
CA VAL A 370 40.01 -14.01 -14.82
C VAL A 370 40.18 -14.49 -13.39
N GLN A 371 40.53 -13.57 -12.50
CA GLN A 371 40.62 -13.84 -11.08
C GLN A 371 39.50 -13.11 -10.35
N CYS A 372 38.73 -13.85 -9.56
CA CYS A 372 37.75 -13.26 -8.67
C CYS A 372 38.48 -12.41 -7.61
N ASP A 373 38.07 -11.15 -7.44
CA ASP A 373 38.68 -10.25 -6.46
C ASP A 373 38.54 -10.85 -5.05
N LYS A 374 39.66 -10.95 -4.31
CA LYS A 374 39.67 -11.50 -2.96
C LYS A 374 39.03 -10.56 -1.92
N GLN A 375 38.88 -9.28 -2.24
CA GLN A 375 38.22 -8.33 -1.34
C GLN A 375 36.70 -8.48 -1.35
N VAL A 376 36.13 -8.91 -2.48
CA VAL A 376 34.68 -8.96 -2.71
C VAL A 376 34.16 -10.38 -2.98
N GLY A 377 35.04 -11.32 -3.33
CA GLY A 377 34.69 -12.70 -3.67
C GLY A 377 35.73 -13.72 -3.20
N CYS A 378 35.75 -14.90 -3.83
CA CYS A 378 36.44 -16.08 -3.30
C CYS A 378 37.90 -16.25 -3.77
N GLY A 379 38.41 -15.39 -4.64
CA GLY A 379 39.78 -15.53 -5.18
C GLY A 379 39.94 -16.60 -6.26
N PHE A 380 38.86 -17.28 -6.67
CA PHE A 380 38.89 -18.33 -7.70
C PHE A 380 39.36 -17.78 -9.05
N VAL A 381 40.25 -18.53 -9.71
CA VAL A 381 40.81 -18.16 -11.02
C VAL A 381 40.21 -19.08 -12.08
N PHE A 382 39.56 -18.50 -13.07
CA PHE A 382 38.80 -19.22 -14.07
C PHE A 382 39.04 -18.69 -15.49
N CYS A 383 38.71 -19.51 -16.48
CA CYS A 383 38.75 -19.15 -17.89
C CYS A 383 37.51 -18.33 -18.27
N ARG A 384 37.72 -17.18 -18.93
CA ARG A 384 36.64 -16.31 -19.42
C ARG A 384 35.67 -17.03 -20.36
N ASP A 385 36.18 -17.94 -21.19
CA ASP A 385 35.43 -18.50 -22.32
C ASP A 385 34.56 -19.70 -21.90
N CYS A 386 35.12 -20.66 -21.15
CA CYS A 386 34.40 -21.86 -20.72
C CYS A 386 33.85 -21.78 -19.28
N ARG A 387 34.20 -20.74 -18.51
CA ARG A 387 33.82 -20.55 -17.10
C ARG A 387 34.30 -21.65 -16.14
N GLU A 388 35.18 -22.53 -16.58
CA GLU A 388 35.84 -23.55 -15.74
C GLU A 388 37.14 -23.00 -15.12
N GLY A 389 37.75 -23.78 -14.22
CA GLY A 389 39.07 -23.47 -13.67
C GLY A 389 40.09 -23.10 -14.75
N TYR A 390 40.91 -22.07 -14.48
CA TYR A 390 41.82 -21.55 -15.50
C TYR A 390 42.76 -22.64 -16.03
N HIS A 391 42.89 -22.69 -17.35
CA HIS A 391 43.73 -23.66 -18.04
C HIS A 391 44.43 -23.03 -19.24
N GLU A 392 45.59 -23.58 -19.59
CA GLU A 392 46.35 -23.23 -20.78
C GLU A 392 45.95 -24.15 -21.95
N GLY A 393 45.77 -23.61 -23.15
CA GLY A 393 45.24 -24.35 -24.32
C GLY A 393 43.74 -24.18 -24.56
N ALA A 394 43.22 -24.73 -25.67
CA ALA A 394 41.84 -24.52 -26.13
C ALA A 394 40.78 -25.04 -25.13
N CYS A 395 39.64 -24.36 -25.02
CA CYS A 395 38.50 -24.84 -24.21
C CYS A 395 37.99 -26.17 -24.75
N GLN A 396 37.79 -27.15 -23.87
CA GLN A 396 37.06 -28.35 -24.28
C GLN A 396 35.62 -27.97 -24.63
N PRO A 397 35.08 -28.42 -25.77
CA PRO A 397 33.68 -28.20 -26.10
C PRO A 397 32.83 -28.91 -25.04
N GLN A 398 32.10 -28.12 -24.24
CA GLN A 398 31.10 -28.70 -23.36
C GLN A 398 30.04 -29.35 -24.26
N GLN A 399 29.80 -30.65 -24.07
CA GLN A 399 28.58 -31.26 -24.59
C GLN A 399 27.42 -30.44 -24.03
N PRO A 400 26.46 -29.99 -24.87
CA PRO A 400 25.23 -29.42 -24.35
C PRO A 400 24.69 -30.39 -23.32
N LEU A 401 24.53 -29.95 -22.07
CA LEU A 401 23.75 -30.71 -21.10
C LEU A 401 22.45 -31.13 -21.80
N PRO A 402 21.98 -32.38 -21.63
CA PRO A 402 20.72 -32.80 -22.22
C PRO A 402 19.72 -31.74 -21.83
N SER A 403 19.11 -31.12 -22.85
CA SER A 403 18.05 -30.15 -22.68
C SER A 403 17.03 -30.84 -21.79
N GLY A 404 17.03 -30.51 -20.50
CA GLY A 404 16.02 -30.99 -19.57
C GLY A 404 14.70 -30.70 -20.25
N GLU A 405 13.87 -31.74 -20.37
CA GLU A 405 12.61 -31.75 -21.10
C GLU A 405 12.02 -30.35 -21.13
N ALA A 406 11.84 -29.78 -22.33
CA ALA A 406 11.26 -28.47 -22.52
C ALA A 406 10.00 -28.40 -21.66
N SER A 407 10.13 -27.77 -20.50
CA SER A 407 9.03 -27.63 -19.57
C SER A 407 7.97 -26.89 -20.36
N GLN A 408 6.76 -27.46 -20.44
CA GLN A 408 5.66 -26.86 -21.17
C GLN A 408 5.57 -25.40 -20.74
N GLY A 409 5.94 -24.49 -21.65
CA GLY A 409 6.02 -23.07 -21.33
C GLY A 409 4.71 -22.61 -20.71
N PHE A 410 4.75 -21.56 -19.88
CA PHE A 410 3.53 -21.01 -19.30
C PHE A 410 2.63 -20.47 -20.44
N VAL A 411 1.61 -21.24 -20.83
CA VAL A 411 0.67 -20.92 -21.91
C VAL A 411 -0.71 -20.64 -21.32
N VAL A 412 -1.23 -19.47 -21.62
CA VAL A 412 -2.59 -19.06 -21.25
C VAL A 412 -3.55 -19.40 -22.38
N GLY A 413 -4.58 -20.19 -22.10
CA GLY A 413 -5.61 -20.53 -23.09
C GLY A 413 -6.48 -19.32 -23.46
N GLU A 414 -6.88 -19.20 -24.73
CA GLU A 414 -7.62 -18.04 -25.25
C GLU A 414 -8.95 -17.79 -24.50
N LYS A 415 -9.71 -18.86 -24.20
CA LYS A 415 -10.95 -18.76 -23.42
C LYS A 415 -10.71 -18.27 -21.99
N ALA A 416 -9.60 -18.68 -21.37
CA ALA A 416 -9.22 -18.24 -20.03
C ALA A 416 -8.76 -16.77 -20.04
N SER A 417 -8.01 -16.35 -21.06
CA SER A 417 -7.66 -14.94 -21.30
C SER A 417 -8.90 -14.06 -21.50
N LEU A 418 -9.92 -14.56 -22.20
CA LEU A 418 -11.17 -13.82 -22.37
C LEU A 418 -11.90 -13.60 -21.05
N ARG A 419 -12.03 -14.64 -20.22
CA ARG A 419 -12.75 -14.61 -18.93
C ARG A 419 -12.01 -13.91 -17.81
N GLY A 420 -10.68 -14.00 -17.81
CA GLY A 420 -9.84 -13.44 -16.74
C GLY A 420 -9.53 -11.96 -16.93
N ARG A 421 -10.47 -11.16 -17.46
CA ARG A 421 -10.31 -9.71 -17.64
C ARG A 421 -11.00 -8.98 -16.50
N TRP A 422 -10.26 -8.15 -15.77
CA TRP A 422 -10.75 -7.43 -14.59
C TRP A 422 -11.98 -6.56 -14.90
N ASP A 423 -12.03 -5.98 -16.09
CA ASP A 423 -13.11 -5.08 -16.52
C ASP A 423 -14.28 -5.82 -17.19
N GLN A 424 -14.29 -7.16 -17.20
CA GLN A 424 -15.40 -7.95 -17.76
C GLN A 424 -16.60 -8.07 -16.81
N ALA A 425 -16.79 -7.11 -15.91
CA ALA A 425 -18.03 -6.99 -15.19
C ALA A 425 -19.06 -6.32 -16.12
N SER A 426 -20.00 -7.13 -16.57
CA SER A 426 -21.19 -6.80 -17.34
C SER A 426 -21.83 -5.47 -16.92
N LEU A 427 -22.47 -4.81 -17.88
CA LEU A 427 -23.44 -3.70 -17.72
C LEU A 427 -24.48 -3.86 -16.57
N LEU A 428 -24.53 -5.01 -15.91
CA LEU A 428 -25.34 -5.33 -14.73
C LEU A 428 -24.74 -4.83 -13.41
N LEU A 429 -23.42 -4.60 -13.33
CA LEU A 429 -22.77 -3.93 -12.21
C LEU A 429 -22.77 -2.42 -12.44
N ILE A 430 -23.98 -1.86 -12.58
CA ILE A 430 -24.19 -0.46 -12.22
C ILE A 430 -23.83 -0.41 -10.74
N GLN A 431 -22.62 0.04 -10.40
CA GLN A 431 -22.37 0.55 -9.07
C GLN A 431 -23.53 1.48 -8.79
N LYS A 432 -24.34 1.19 -7.75
CA LYS A 432 -25.35 2.15 -7.29
C LYS A 432 -24.57 3.41 -6.99
N SER A 433 -24.50 4.36 -7.93
CA SER A 433 -23.75 5.60 -7.77
C SER A 433 -24.30 6.39 -6.60
N THR A 434 -25.52 6.06 -6.16
CA THR A 434 -26.23 6.63 -5.04
C THR A 434 -26.47 5.62 -3.92
N LYS A 435 -26.13 5.98 -2.68
CA LYS A 435 -26.53 5.27 -1.45
C LYS A 435 -27.19 6.24 -0.48
N ARG A 436 -28.05 5.75 0.41
CA ARG A 436 -28.71 6.59 1.42
C ARG A 436 -27.78 6.88 2.59
N CYS A 437 -27.79 8.12 3.09
CA CYS A 437 -27.08 8.49 4.30
C CYS A 437 -27.59 7.64 5.49
N PRO A 438 -26.70 7.00 6.28
CA PRO A 438 -27.09 6.21 7.44
C PRO A 438 -27.88 6.98 8.52
N GLN A 439 -27.67 8.30 8.61
CA GLN A 439 -28.29 9.13 9.64
C GLN A 439 -29.61 9.80 9.20
N CYS A 440 -29.69 10.32 7.97
CA CYS A 440 -30.85 11.08 7.50
C CYS A 440 -31.55 10.47 6.27
N SER A 441 -31.07 9.34 5.77
CA SER A 441 -31.62 8.61 4.60
C SER A 441 -31.62 9.37 3.27
N VAL A 442 -31.10 10.60 3.21
CA VAL A 442 -30.95 11.36 1.95
C VAL A 442 -30.02 10.60 0.99
N PRO A 443 -30.37 10.49 -0.30
CA PRO A 443 -29.49 9.91 -1.30
C PRO A 443 -28.21 10.74 -1.46
N VAL A 444 -27.05 10.09 -1.38
CA VAL A 444 -25.72 10.67 -1.58
C VAL A 444 -25.04 9.93 -2.72
N GLU A 445 -24.56 10.69 -3.70
CA GLU A 445 -23.82 10.16 -4.85
C GLU A 445 -22.32 10.04 -4.55
N ARG A 446 -21.71 8.95 -5.01
CA ARG A 446 -20.27 8.71 -4.94
C ARG A 446 -19.57 9.26 -6.18
N ASN A 447 -18.81 10.33 -5.98
CA ASN A 447 -17.97 10.93 -7.02
C ASN A 447 -16.53 10.44 -6.88
N GLY A 448 -16.15 9.44 -7.68
CA GLY A 448 -14.79 8.91 -7.76
C GLY A 448 -14.50 7.68 -6.87
N GLY A 449 -13.22 7.44 -6.60
CA GLY A 449 -12.76 6.23 -5.89
C GLY A 449 -12.74 6.32 -4.36
N CYS A 450 -12.95 7.51 -3.77
CA CYS A 450 -12.89 7.71 -2.32
C CYS A 450 -14.11 7.06 -1.62
N MET A 451 -13.86 6.33 -0.52
CA MET A 451 -14.90 5.71 0.30
C MET A 451 -15.37 6.60 1.45
N HIS A 452 -14.72 7.74 1.68
CA HIS A 452 -15.13 8.71 2.68
C HIS A 452 -16.23 9.62 2.14
N MET A 453 -17.45 9.42 2.63
CA MET A 453 -18.63 10.17 2.22
C MET A 453 -19.00 11.21 3.27
N GLN A 454 -19.44 12.39 2.81
CA GLN A 454 -20.03 13.41 3.67
C GLN A 454 -21.45 13.72 3.18
N CYS A 455 -22.43 13.65 4.08
CA CYS A 455 -23.82 13.97 3.73
C CYS A 455 -23.98 15.49 3.53
N PRO A 456 -24.57 15.95 2.41
CA PRO A 456 -24.77 17.38 2.18
C PRO A 456 -25.82 17.99 3.12
N LEU A 457 -26.77 17.19 3.63
CA LEU A 457 -27.84 17.67 4.51
C LEU A 457 -27.43 17.67 5.99
N CYS A 458 -27.10 16.50 6.55
CA CYS A 458 -26.81 16.38 7.98
C CYS A 458 -25.32 16.47 8.33
N ARG A 459 -24.43 16.64 7.32
CA ARG A 459 -22.96 16.69 7.47
C ARG A 459 -22.30 15.45 8.09
N ALA A 460 -23.05 14.37 8.27
CA ALA A 460 -22.53 13.10 8.75
C ALA A 460 -21.46 12.54 7.81
N GLU A 461 -20.36 12.07 8.38
CA GLU A 461 -19.25 11.44 7.68
C GLU A 461 -19.34 9.92 7.85
N TRP A 462 -19.34 9.18 6.74
CA TRP A 462 -19.59 7.73 6.77
C TRP A 462 -18.83 6.99 5.67
N CYS A 463 -18.62 5.69 5.86
CA CYS A 463 -17.93 4.84 4.89
C CYS A 463 -18.89 4.30 3.84
N TRP A 464 -18.58 4.53 2.56
CA TRP A 464 -19.38 4.04 1.44
C TRP A 464 -19.56 2.51 1.44
N LEU A 465 -18.52 1.75 1.81
CA LEU A 465 -18.56 0.28 1.80
C LEU A 465 -19.30 -0.26 3.03
N CYS A 466 -18.95 0.23 4.22
CA CYS A 466 -19.44 -0.33 5.48
C CYS A 466 -20.79 0.25 5.94
N GLY A 467 -21.16 1.46 5.51
CA GLY A 467 -22.37 2.15 5.99
C GLY A 467 -22.28 2.66 7.44
N VAL A 468 -21.11 2.59 8.06
CA VAL A 468 -20.84 3.05 9.44
C VAL A 468 -20.21 4.45 9.46
N PRO A 469 -20.19 5.16 10.60
CA PRO A 469 -19.44 6.41 10.76
C PRO A 469 -17.98 6.27 10.32
N TRP A 470 -17.44 7.31 9.71
CA TRP A 470 -16.08 7.25 9.16
C TRP A 470 -15.03 7.13 10.28
N ASN A 471 -14.22 6.08 10.23
CA ASN A 471 -13.25 5.75 11.27
C ASN A 471 -11.88 5.32 10.70
N ARG A 472 -10.89 5.13 11.58
CA ARG A 472 -9.52 4.73 11.20
C ARG A 472 -9.42 3.36 10.55
N GLU A 473 -10.33 2.46 10.86
CA GLU A 473 -10.32 1.12 10.28
C GLU A 473 -10.73 1.19 8.81
N CYS A 474 -11.81 1.94 8.49
CA CYS A 474 -12.21 2.22 7.11
C CYS A 474 -11.11 2.96 6.34
N MET A 475 -10.54 4.01 6.95
CA MET A 475 -9.43 4.78 6.40
C MET A 475 -8.19 3.91 6.12
N GLY A 476 -7.89 2.96 7.01
CA GLY A 476 -6.73 2.10 6.90
C GLY A 476 -6.91 0.99 5.87
N THR A 477 -8.08 0.37 5.84
CA THR A 477 -8.30 -0.88 5.08
C THR A 477 -8.88 -0.63 3.69
N HIS A 478 -9.65 0.45 3.49
CA HIS A 478 -10.33 0.73 2.22
C HIS A 478 -10.64 2.22 2.02
N TRP A 479 -9.63 3.11 2.14
CA TRP A 479 -9.83 4.54 1.90
C TRP A 479 -10.37 4.82 0.49
N PHE A 480 -9.89 4.07 -0.50
CA PHE A 480 -10.35 4.10 -1.88
C PHE A 480 -10.45 2.67 -2.44
N GLY A 481 -11.18 2.51 -3.56
CA GLY A 481 -11.38 1.22 -4.21
C GLY A 481 -12.16 1.27 -5.50
#